data_AF-A0AAW9QGR7-F1
#
_entry.id   AF-A0AAW9QGR7-F1
#
_cell.length_a   1.000
_cell.length_b   1.000
_cell.length_c   1.000
_cell.angle_alpha   90.00
_cell.angle_beta   90.00
_cell.angle_gamma   90.00
#
_symmetry.space_group_name_H-M   'P 1'
#
loop_
_entity.id
_entity.type
_entity.pdbx_description
1 polymer ?
#
loop_
_entity_poly.entity_id
_entity_poly.type
_entity_poly.pdbx_seq_one_letter_code
_entity_poly.pdbx_strand_id
1 'polypeptide(L)'
;MTYDPISDVADEPLTVLLSVIDALAEYRALSKLDLLPGVDTTAERGRLTDLVNGLTDQLLAGVAEHPSKLWVMRKFQSTLLRLEDHDTEAREHLGMELEKLMDILGIESSDGLLSFYLGGL
;
A
#
# COMPACT_ATOMS: atom_id res chain seq x y z
N MET A 1 25.37 -9.32 -2.47
CA MET A 1 24.01 -9.14 -3.01
C MET A 1 23.18 -8.58 -1.88
N THR A 2 22.62 -7.40 -2.06
CA THR A 2 21.59 -6.89 -1.14
C THR A 2 20.30 -7.62 -1.53
N TYR A 3 19.71 -8.33 -0.58
CA TYR A 3 18.45 -9.04 -0.79
C TYR A 3 17.33 -8.05 -1.12
N ASP A 4 16.46 -8.39 -2.07
CA ASP A 4 15.31 -7.60 -2.48
C ASP A 4 14.03 -8.43 -2.25
N PRO A 5 13.17 -8.06 -1.28
CA PRO A 5 12.00 -8.87 -0.89
C PRO A 5 10.99 -9.09 -2.03
N ILE A 6 11.01 -8.26 -3.09
CA ILE A 6 10.12 -8.47 -4.24
C ILE A 6 10.45 -9.75 -5.01
N SER A 7 11.65 -10.33 -4.84
CA SER A 7 12.02 -11.59 -5.47
C SER A 7 11.22 -12.78 -4.95
N ASP A 8 10.64 -12.65 -3.76
CA ASP A 8 9.96 -13.74 -3.06
C ASP A 8 8.44 -13.68 -3.26
N VAL A 9 7.94 -12.60 -3.87
CA VAL A 9 6.51 -12.42 -4.20
C VAL A 9 6.12 -13.31 -5.37
N ALA A 10 5.14 -14.18 -5.14
CA ALA A 10 4.54 -14.98 -6.19
C ALA A 10 3.66 -14.09 -7.09
N ASP A 11 3.81 -14.22 -8.42
CA ASP A 11 2.93 -13.53 -9.35
C ASP A 11 1.65 -14.32 -9.56
N GLU A 12 0.55 -13.79 -9.01
CA GLU A 12 -0.78 -14.35 -9.10
C GLU A 12 -1.69 -13.39 -9.90
N PRO A 13 -2.53 -13.90 -10.82
CA PRO A 13 -3.47 -13.07 -11.55
C PRO A 13 -4.57 -12.55 -10.61
N LEU A 14 -4.90 -11.26 -10.74
CA LEU A 14 -5.96 -10.62 -9.98
C LEU A 14 -7.26 -10.61 -10.77
N THR A 15 -8.39 -10.73 -10.07
CA THR A 15 -9.72 -10.54 -10.68
C THR A 15 -10.18 -9.10 -10.49
N VAL A 16 -9.91 -8.24 -11.49
CA VAL A 16 -10.24 -6.82 -11.44
C VAL A 16 -11.60 -6.56 -12.08
N LEU A 17 -12.67 -6.64 -11.28
CA LEU A 17 -14.02 -6.27 -11.69
C LEU A 17 -14.23 -4.76 -11.59
N LEU A 18 -15.28 -4.24 -12.23
CA LEU A 18 -15.67 -2.83 -12.08
C LEU A 18 -15.87 -2.44 -10.62
N SER A 19 -16.44 -3.34 -9.80
CA SER A 19 -16.61 -3.12 -8.36
C SER A 19 -15.30 -2.94 -7.59
N VAL A 20 -14.19 -3.54 -8.06
CA VAL A 20 -12.86 -3.33 -7.46
C VAL A 20 -12.36 -1.93 -7.80
N ILE A 21 -12.57 -1.47 -9.03
CA ILE A 21 -12.21 -0.11 -9.46
C ILE A 21 -13.03 0.93 -8.69
N ASP A 22 -14.34 0.71 -8.55
CA ASP A 22 -15.22 1.57 -7.78
C ASP A 22 -14.78 1.63 -6.30
N ALA A 23 -14.46 0.49 -5.69
CA ALA A 23 -13.95 0.43 -4.32
C ALA A 23 -12.60 1.15 -4.14
N LEU A 24 -11.68 1.05 -5.11
CA LEU A 24 -10.44 1.84 -5.09
C LEU A 24 -10.71 3.34 -5.21
N ALA A 25 -11.65 3.75 -6.05
CA ALA A 25 -12.03 5.15 -6.22
C ALA A 25 -12.72 5.71 -4.97
N GLU A 26 -13.58 4.92 -4.31
CA GLU A 26 -14.18 5.26 -3.03
C GLU A 26 -13.09 5.39 -1.95
N TYR A 27 -12.22 4.39 -1.82
CA TYR A 27 -11.09 4.42 -0.89
C TYR A 27 -10.20 5.64 -1.11
N ARG A 28 -9.94 6.01 -2.37
CA ARG A 28 -9.16 7.21 -2.74
C ARG A 28 -9.78 8.50 -2.19
N ALA A 29 -11.10 8.59 -2.13
CA ALA A 29 -11.83 9.77 -1.65
C ALA A 29 -11.93 9.86 -0.11
N LEU A 30 -11.69 8.76 0.61
CA LEU A 30 -11.75 8.74 2.08
C LEU A 30 -10.57 9.49 2.73
N SER A 31 -10.83 10.04 3.91
CA SER A 31 -9.77 10.42 4.86
C SER A 31 -8.98 9.18 5.26
N LYS A 32 -7.69 9.36 5.50
CA LYS A 32 -6.73 8.28 5.79
C LYS A 32 -5.99 8.61 7.07
N LEU A 33 -5.52 7.57 7.76
CA LEU A 33 -4.66 7.73 8.94
C LEU A 33 -5.33 8.55 10.05
N ASP A 34 -6.65 8.42 10.18
CA ASP A 34 -7.43 9.14 11.19
C ASP A 34 -6.93 8.84 12.62
N LEU A 35 -6.40 7.64 12.82
CA LEU A 35 -5.90 7.09 14.07
C LEU A 35 -4.40 7.28 14.29
N LEU A 36 -3.70 8.06 13.46
CA LEU A 36 -2.26 8.29 13.63
C LEU A 36 -1.97 8.90 15.03
N PRO A 37 -1.24 8.21 15.91
CA PRO A 37 -0.92 8.68 17.26
C PRO A 37 0.06 9.86 17.24
N GLY A 38 -0.03 10.71 18.26
CA GLY A 38 0.85 11.88 18.43
C GLY A 38 0.10 13.16 18.78
N VAL A 39 0.83 14.17 19.26
CA VAL A 39 0.26 15.45 19.75
C VAL A 39 0.00 16.44 18.60
N ASP A 40 0.87 16.46 17.58
CA ASP A 40 0.69 17.26 16.36
C ASP A 40 1.05 16.44 15.13
N THR A 41 0.08 15.64 14.66
CA THR A 41 0.27 14.73 13.53
C THR A 41 -0.16 15.32 12.19
N THR A 42 -0.54 16.60 12.13
CA THR A 42 -1.19 17.19 10.95
C THR A 42 -0.30 17.10 9.70
N ALA A 43 0.96 17.53 9.82
CA ALA A 43 1.90 17.55 8.70
C ALA A 43 2.31 16.13 8.27
N GLU A 44 2.49 15.23 9.23
CA GLU A 44 2.84 13.84 8.96
C GLU A 44 1.70 13.07 8.31
N ARG A 45 0.49 13.19 8.86
CA ARG A 45 -0.74 12.66 8.29
C ARG A 45 -0.94 13.13 6.86
N GLY A 46 -0.69 14.42 6.58
CA GLY A 46 -0.73 14.95 5.21
C GLY A 46 0.25 14.23 4.28
N ARG A 47 1.53 14.14 4.67
CA ARG A 47 2.57 13.46 3.88
C ARG A 47 2.25 11.99 3.62
N LEU A 48 1.84 11.25 4.64
CA LEU A 48 1.49 9.83 4.51
C LEU A 48 0.19 9.64 3.71
N THR A 49 -0.80 10.51 3.89
CA THR A 49 -2.04 10.52 3.09
C THR A 49 -1.72 10.72 1.61
N ASP A 50 -0.81 11.63 1.28
CA ASP A 50 -0.36 11.86 -0.10
C ASP A 50 0.37 10.64 -0.68
N LEU A 51 1.14 9.91 0.13
CA LEU A 51 1.77 8.65 -0.28
C LEU A 51 0.73 7.60 -0.64
N VAL A 52 -0.23 7.33 0.26
CA VAL A 52 -1.28 6.34 0.02
C VAL A 52 -2.15 6.74 -1.16
N ASN A 53 -2.57 8.00 -1.23
CA ASN A 53 -3.37 8.51 -2.35
C ASN A 53 -2.63 8.38 -3.68
N GLY A 54 -1.34 8.74 -3.73
CA GLY A 54 -0.52 8.59 -4.92
C GLY A 54 -0.36 7.12 -5.35
N LEU A 55 -0.23 6.20 -4.38
CA LEU A 55 -0.27 4.76 -4.66
C LEU A 55 -1.62 4.34 -5.23
N THR A 56 -2.73 4.73 -4.60
CA THR A 56 -4.09 4.40 -5.08
C THR A 56 -4.33 4.95 -6.48
N ASP A 57 -3.85 6.14 -6.80
CA ASP A 57 -3.93 6.73 -8.15
C ASP A 57 -3.16 5.88 -9.18
N GLN A 58 -1.99 5.35 -8.83
CA GLN A 58 -1.24 4.43 -9.69
C GLN A 58 -1.99 3.11 -9.91
N LEU A 59 -2.62 2.57 -8.86
CA LEU A 59 -3.41 1.34 -8.96
C LEU A 59 -4.63 1.54 -9.86
N LEU A 60 -5.40 2.61 -9.65
CA LEU A 60 -6.55 2.97 -10.49
C LEU A 60 -6.18 3.11 -11.96
N ALA A 61 -5.01 3.69 -12.25
CA ALA A 61 -4.55 3.90 -13.62
C ALA A 61 -4.06 2.63 -14.33
N GLY A 62 -3.65 1.59 -13.60
CA GLY A 62 -2.90 0.47 -14.20
C GLY A 62 -3.39 -0.93 -13.88
N VAL A 63 -4.15 -1.14 -12.81
CA VAL A 63 -4.47 -2.50 -12.34
C VAL A 63 -5.38 -3.27 -13.29
N ALA A 64 -6.27 -2.58 -14.02
CA ALA A 64 -7.13 -3.20 -15.03
C ALA A 64 -6.33 -3.66 -16.27
N GLU A 65 -5.26 -2.94 -16.62
CA GLU A 65 -4.36 -3.30 -17.73
C GLU A 65 -3.30 -4.33 -17.29
N HIS A 66 -3.00 -4.37 -16.00
CA HIS A 66 -2.01 -5.24 -15.38
C HIS A 66 -2.58 -5.94 -14.14
N PRO A 67 -3.52 -6.89 -14.30
CA PRO A 67 -4.15 -7.61 -13.19
C PRO A 67 -3.19 -8.67 -12.60
N SER A 68 -2.12 -8.20 -11.95
CA SER A 68 -1.02 -9.01 -11.42
C SER A 68 -0.66 -8.57 -10.00
N LYS A 69 -0.62 -9.54 -9.08
CA LYS A 69 -0.15 -9.34 -7.70
C LYS A 69 1.26 -8.77 -7.69
N LEU A 70 2.17 -9.31 -8.50
CA LEU A 70 3.55 -8.83 -8.57
C LEU A 70 3.63 -7.37 -9.04
N TRP A 71 2.78 -6.98 -10.00
CA TRP A 71 2.71 -5.59 -10.46
C TRP A 71 2.27 -4.64 -9.32
N VAL A 72 1.24 -5.02 -8.57
CA VAL A 72 0.76 -4.25 -7.39
C VAL A 72 1.86 -4.16 -6.33
N MET A 73 2.48 -5.30 -5.98
CA MET A 73 3.53 -5.36 -4.97
C MET A 73 4.75 -4.50 -5.31
N ARG A 74 5.10 -4.35 -6.60
CA ARG A 74 6.15 -3.40 -7.03
C ARG A 74 5.79 -1.94 -6.75
N LYS A 75 4.51 -1.57 -6.86
CA LYS A 75 4.03 -0.22 -6.49
C LYS A 75 4.08 -0.01 -4.99
N PHE A 76 3.70 -1.03 -4.22
CA PHE A 76 3.81 -1.02 -2.76
C PHE A 76 5.26 -0.83 -2.34
N GLN A 77 6.18 -1.64 -2.85
CA GLN A 77 7.62 -1.54 -2.57
C GLN A 77 8.15 -0.13 -2.87
N SER A 78 7.79 0.44 -4.02
CA SER A 78 8.21 1.80 -4.39
C SER A 78 7.71 2.87 -3.40
N THR A 79 6.55 2.63 -2.79
CA THR A 79 5.99 3.50 -1.75
C THR A 79 6.67 3.29 -0.41
N LEU A 80 6.92 2.02 -0.03
CA LEU A 80 7.58 1.64 1.23
C LEU A 80 9.02 2.14 1.31
N LEU A 81 9.76 2.15 0.20
CA LEU A 81 11.11 2.74 0.14
C LEU A 81 11.15 4.23 0.50
N ARG A 82 10.01 4.94 0.43
CA ARG A 82 9.90 6.37 0.81
C ARG A 82 9.67 6.55 2.32
N LEU A 83 9.48 5.47 3.07
CA LEU A 83 9.24 5.49 4.51
C LEU A 83 10.50 5.25 5.36
N GLU A 84 11.67 5.05 4.75
CA GLU A 84 12.90 4.70 5.49
C GLU A 84 13.27 5.69 6.61
N ASP A 85 12.86 6.95 6.48
CA ASP A 85 13.12 8.01 7.47
C ASP A 85 11.93 8.28 8.43
N HIS A 86 10.80 7.57 8.28
CA HIS A 86 9.63 7.74 9.16
C HIS A 86 9.78 6.87 10.41
N ASP A 87 9.12 7.25 11.50
CA ASP A 87 9.10 6.46 12.73
C ASP A 87 8.25 5.17 12.60
N THR A 88 8.28 4.35 13.66
CA THR A 88 7.56 3.08 13.68
C THR A 88 6.04 3.28 13.58
N GLU A 89 5.48 4.28 14.27
CA GLU A 89 4.04 4.53 14.27
C GLU A 89 3.53 4.90 12.87
N ALA A 90 4.24 5.79 12.18
CA ALA A 90 3.94 6.16 10.80
C ALA A 90 3.99 4.96 9.84
N ARG A 91 4.98 4.07 10.01
CA ARG A 91 5.12 2.85 9.21
C ARG A 91 3.98 1.87 9.45
N GLU A 92 3.67 1.58 10.72
CA GLU A 92 2.59 0.67 11.10
C GLU A 92 1.24 1.15 10.55
N HIS A 93 0.92 2.44 10.73
CA HIS A 93 -0.33 3.00 10.26
C HIS A 93 -0.41 3.06 8.73
N LEU A 94 0.70 3.32 8.02
CA LEU A 94 0.71 3.16 6.56
C LEU A 94 0.50 1.70 6.17
N GLY A 95 1.10 0.75 6.90
CA GLY A 95 0.89 -0.68 6.72
C GLY A 95 -0.59 -1.07 6.74
N MET A 96 -1.34 -0.57 7.72
CA MET A 96 -2.79 -0.78 7.81
C MET A 96 -3.55 -0.24 6.59
N GLU A 97 -3.10 0.90 6.03
CA GLU A 97 -3.70 1.42 4.79
C GLU A 97 -3.36 0.56 3.56
N LEU A 98 -2.16 -0.01 3.51
CA LEU A 98 -1.75 -0.95 2.45
C LEU A 98 -2.52 -2.28 2.53
N GLU A 99 -2.80 -2.77 3.74
CA GLU A 99 -3.63 -3.97 3.95
C GLU A 99 -5.06 -3.74 3.44
N LYS A 100 -5.67 -2.58 3.71
CA LYS A 100 -7.00 -2.25 3.14
C LYS A 100 -7.00 -2.25 1.61
N LEU A 101 -5.91 -1.75 0.99
CA LEU A 101 -5.77 -1.80 -0.47
C LEU A 101 -5.64 -3.25 -0.98
N MET A 102 -4.92 -4.11 -0.25
CA MET A 102 -4.84 -5.55 -0.55
C MET A 102 -6.21 -6.21 -0.46
N ASP A 103 -7.00 -5.91 0.58
CA ASP A 103 -8.36 -6.43 0.75
C ASP A 103 -9.26 -6.04 -0.44
N ILE A 104 -9.22 -4.77 -0.86
CA ILE A 104 -9.98 -4.29 -2.03
C ILE A 104 -9.57 -5.04 -3.31
N LEU A 105 -8.29 -5.32 -3.47
CA LEU A 105 -7.72 -6.02 -4.63
C LEU A 105 -7.87 -7.55 -4.56
N GLY A 106 -8.36 -8.10 -3.45
CA GLY A 106 -8.45 -9.54 -3.21
C GLY A 106 -7.09 -10.21 -3.05
N ILE A 107 -6.08 -9.51 -2.51
CA ILE A 107 -4.74 -10.03 -2.27
C ILE A 107 -4.66 -10.52 -0.81
N GLU A 108 -4.50 -11.83 -0.61
CA GLU A 108 -4.49 -12.43 0.73
C GLU A 108 -3.16 -12.26 1.48
N SER A 109 -2.06 -12.11 0.74
CA SER A 109 -0.70 -12.11 1.28
C SER A 109 0.20 -11.16 0.50
N SER A 110 1.09 -10.46 1.21
CA SER A 110 2.17 -9.68 0.60
C SER A 110 3.46 -10.47 0.38
N ASP A 111 3.42 -11.78 0.70
CA ASP A 111 4.55 -12.72 0.64
C ASP A 111 5.78 -12.21 1.41
N GLY A 112 5.52 -11.59 2.57
CA GLY A 112 6.55 -11.04 3.45
C GLY A 112 7.07 -9.66 3.05
N LEU A 113 6.62 -9.09 1.93
CA LEU A 113 7.05 -7.75 1.48
C LEU A 113 6.73 -6.67 2.53
N LEU A 114 5.49 -6.63 3.05
CA LEU A 114 5.12 -5.65 4.06
C LEU A 114 5.93 -5.87 5.35
N SER A 115 6.03 -7.11 5.82
CA SER A 115 6.78 -7.44 7.04
C SER A 115 8.26 -7.04 6.94
N PHE A 116 8.87 -7.18 5.77
CA PHE A 116 10.28 -6.79 5.54
C PHE A 116 10.51 -5.28 5.75
N TYR A 117 9.62 -4.44 5.22
CA TYR A 117 9.79 -2.98 5.30
C TYR A 117 9.24 -2.37 6.61
N LEU A 118 8.19 -2.97 7.17
CA LEU A 118 7.49 -2.43 8.33
C LEU A 118 7.99 -3.01 9.67
N GLY A 119 8.85 -4.04 9.64
CA GLY A 119 9.49 -4.57 10.85
C GLY A 119 8.76 -5.73 11.53
N GLY A 120 7.91 -6.45 10.79
CA GLY A 120 7.04 -7.50 11.32
C GLY A 120 5.86 -6.91 12.08
N LEU A 121 4.71 -6.81 11.42
CA LEU A 121 3.41 -6.49 12.04
C LEU A 121 2.98 -7.61 13.00
#